data_AF-A0A2M7CEU8-F1
#
_entry.id   AF-A0A2M7CEU8-F1
#
_cell.length_a   1.000
_cell.length_b   1.000
_cell.length_c   1.000
_cell.angle_alpha   90.00
_cell.angle_beta   90.00
_cell.angle_gamma   90.00
#
_symmetry.space_group_name_H-M   'P 1'
#
loop_
_entity.id
_entity.type
_entity.pdbx_description
1 polymer ?
#
loop_
_entity_poly.entity_id
_entity_poly.type
_entity_poly.pdbx_seq_one_letter_code
_entity_poly.pdbx_strand_id
1 'polypeptide(L)'
;MAFDAEKEISKLWRNLHNAQSEIGRTWYRWRQAALDIAGPNAKPLDVSLKAAEITGKGIGKGFLPRLNWLKGEEAWLMNLANNYAGQWINYGAIVKLEKGGNPFEVFIKWERCPWPTFAKEYGVKMEEDVLFCDRILQSILEDVNVFFNVNYKIETLKAIPRGEGICLRKLYKV
;
A
#
# COMPACT_ATOMS: atom_id res chain seq x y z
N MET A 1 13.97 -26.01 -30.94
CA MET A 1 14.62 -25.44 -29.75
C MET A 1 13.87 -25.93 -28.53
N ALA A 2 14.56 -26.46 -27.52
CA ALA A 2 13.93 -26.84 -26.25
C ALA A 2 13.50 -25.58 -25.48
N PHE A 3 12.42 -25.68 -24.71
CA PHE A 3 11.95 -24.62 -23.83
C PHE A 3 12.93 -24.44 -22.67
N ASP A 4 13.41 -23.22 -22.47
CA ASP A 4 14.29 -22.84 -21.35
C ASP A 4 13.47 -22.12 -20.27
N ALA A 5 13.11 -22.87 -19.24
CA ALA A 5 12.27 -22.37 -18.15
C ALA A 5 12.97 -21.24 -17.35
N GLU A 6 14.28 -21.34 -17.13
CA GLU A 6 15.03 -20.37 -16.32
C GLU A 6 15.09 -19.02 -17.02
N LYS A 7 15.32 -19.04 -18.33
CA LYS A 7 15.32 -17.83 -19.17
C LYS A 7 13.95 -17.15 -19.15
N GLU A 8 12.87 -17.89 -19.32
CA GLU A 8 11.51 -17.30 -19.33
C GLU A 8 11.11 -16.78 -17.95
N ILE A 9 11.46 -17.47 -16.86
CA ILE A 9 11.21 -16.99 -15.49
C ILE A 9 11.98 -15.69 -15.23
N SER A 10 13.26 -15.63 -15.59
CA SER A 10 14.09 -14.43 -15.40
C SER A 10 13.60 -13.25 -16.22
N LYS A 11 13.06 -13.50 -17.42
CA LYS A 11 12.41 -12.48 -18.26
C LYS A 11 11.14 -11.94 -17.60
N LEU A 12 10.25 -12.81 -17.11
CA LEU A 12 9.03 -12.41 -16.41
C LEU A 12 9.35 -11.62 -15.14
N TRP A 13 10.33 -12.07 -14.37
CA TRP A 13 10.78 -11.41 -13.15
C TRP A 13 11.26 -9.98 -13.43
N ARG A 14 12.13 -9.80 -14.43
CA ARG A 14 12.60 -8.48 -14.84
C ARG A 14 11.45 -7.58 -15.34
N ASN A 15 10.52 -8.12 -16.12
CA ASN A 15 9.37 -7.36 -16.59
C ASN A 15 8.48 -6.90 -15.44
N LEU A 16 8.27 -7.74 -14.42
CA LEU A 16 7.55 -7.38 -13.21
C LEU A 16 8.22 -6.20 -12.48
N HIS A 17 9.54 -6.26 -12.25
CA HIS A 17 10.27 -5.18 -11.58
C HIS A 17 10.25 -3.87 -12.37
N ASN A 18 10.31 -3.95 -13.70
CA ASN A 18 10.17 -2.78 -14.57
C ASN A 18 8.77 -2.17 -14.43
N ALA A 19 7.72 -3.00 -14.44
CA ALA A 19 6.34 -2.53 -14.25
C ALA A 19 6.15 -1.89 -12.87
N GLN A 20 6.65 -2.52 -11.80
CA GLN A 20 6.61 -1.96 -10.44
C GLN A 20 7.29 -0.60 -10.36
N SER A 21 8.45 -0.45 -11.01
CA SER A 21 9.18 0.82 -11.06
C SER A 21 8.38 1.90 -11.78
N GLU A 22 7.78 1.58 -12.92
CA GLU A 22 6.96 2.53 -13.67
C GLU A 22 5.65 2.86 -12.97
N ILE A 23 5.04 1.95 -12.20
CA ILE A 23 3.87 2.27 -11.35
C ILE A 23 4.22 3.38 -10.36
N GLY A 24 5.33 3.24 -9.63
CA GLY A 24 5.77 4.24 -8.66
C GLY A 24 6.11 5.58 -9.31
N ARG A 25 6.84 5.60 -10.43
CA ARG A 25 7.14 6.84 -11.15
C ARG A 25 5.90 7.49 -11.75
N THR A 26 5.00 6.68 -12.29
CA THR A 26 3.74 7.17 -12.88
C THR A 26 2.92 7.92 -11.83
N TRP A 27 2.86 7.42 -10.59
CA TRP A 27 2.24 8.15 -9.49
C TRP A 27 2.77 9.59 -9.35
N TYR A 28 4.08 9.76 -9.26
CA TYR A 28 4.68 11.08 -9.09
C TYR A 28 4.56 11.97 -10.34
N ARG A 29 4.54 11.38 -11.55
CA ARG A 29 4.21 12.12 -12.79
C ARG A 29 2.79 12.67 -12.75
N TRP A 30 1.81 11.86 -12.32
CA TRP A 30 0.43 12.32 -12.16
C TRP A 30 0.29 13.39 -11.08
N ARG A 31 1.01 13.24 -9.97
CA ARG A 31 1.08 14.27 -8.93
C ARG A 31 1.64 15.59 -9.49
N GLN A 32 2.72 15.55 -10.27
CA GLN A 32 3.29 16.75 -10.89
C GLN A 32 2.29 17.42 -11.82
N ALA A 33 1.67 16.64 -12.73
CA ALA A 33 0.65 17.16 -13.65
C ALA A 33 -0.54 17.79 -12.89
N ALA A 34 -0.99 17.17 -11.80
CA ALA A 34 -2.07 17.71 -10.97
C ALA A 34 -1.69 19.04 -10.32
N LEU A 35 -0.44 19.21 -9.87
CA LEU A 35 0.04 20.46 -9.29
C LEU A 35 0.17 21.56 -10.33
N ASP A 36 0.68 21.23 -11.52
CA ASP A 36 0.81 22.18 -12.63
C ASP A 36 -0.57 22.72 -13.06
N ILE A 37 -1.60 21.86 -13.04
CA ILE A 37 -2.99 22.24 -13.32
C ILE A 37 -3.60 23.07 -12.17
N ALA A 38 -3.37 22.66 -10.91
CA ALA A 38 -3.95 23.33 -9.75
C ALA A 38 -3.36 24.73 -9.48
N GLY A 39 -2.19 25.01 -10.05
CA GLY A 39 -1.54 26.32 -10.01
C GLY A 39 -0.72 26.57 -8.74
N PRO A 40 -0.07 27.75 -8.63
CA PRO A 40 0.99 28.01 -7.64
C PRO A 40 0.51 28.05 -6.18
N ASN A 41 -0.80 28.22 -5.95
CA ASN A 41 -1.39 28.23 -4.61
C ASN A 41 -1.76 26.84 -4.09
N ALA A 42 -1.62 25.80 -4.92
CA ALA A 42 -1.92 24.44 -4.53
C ALA A 42 -0.93 23.94 -3.47
N LYS A 43 -1.45 23.33 -2.41
CA LYS A 43 -0.62 22.68 -1.39
C LYS A 43 -0.34 21.24 -1.82
N PRO A 44 0.92 20.85 -2.05
CA PRO A 44 1.23 19.53 -2.60
C PRO A 44 0.73 18.36 -1.76
N LEU A 45 0.81 18.49 -0.43
CA LEU A 45 0.32 17.47 0.49
C LEU A 45 -1.20 17.26 0.36
N ASP A 46 -1.99 18.33 0.21
CA ASP A 46 -3.44 18.22 0.11
C ASP A 46 -3.85 17.46 -1.17
N VAL A 47 -3.15 17.72 -2.28
CA VAL A 47 -3.34 17.00 -3.55
C VAL A 47 -3.02 15.51 -3.37
N SER A 48 -1.87 15.19 -2.76
CA SER A 48 -1.47 13.81 -2.50
C SER A 48 -2.43 13.09 -1.57
N LEU A 49 -2.87 13.72 -0.48
CA LEU A 49 -3.82 13.12 0.47
C LEU A 49 -5.20 12.89 -0.16
N LYS A 50 -5.65 13.80 -1.03
CA LYS A 50 -6.91 13.58 -1.75
C LYS A 50 -6.79 12.42 -2.74
N ALA A 51 -5.68 12.35 -3.46
CA ALA A 51 -5.42 11.27 -4.39
C ALA A 51 -5.25 9.91 -3.66
N ALA A 52 -4.63 9.89 -2.47
CA ALA A 52 -4.56 8.73 -1.58
C ALA A 52 -5.94 8.24 -1.15
N GLU A 53 -6.83 9.15 -0.72
CA GLU A 53 -8.18 8.80 -0.31
C GLU A 53 -8.95 8.10 -1.44
N ILE A 54 -8.93 8.68 -2.64
CA ILE A 54 -9.62 8.14 -3.81
C ILE A 54 -9.03 6.77 -4.19
N THR A 55 -7.71 6.67 -4.19
CA THR A 55 -6.99 5.42 -4.50
C THR A 55 -7.31 4.34 -3.47
N GLY A 56 -7.27 4.66 -2.19
CA GLY A 56 -7.59 3.75 -1.09
C GLY A 56 -9.02 3.21 -1.17
N LYS A 57 -10.00 4.08 -1.42
CA LYS A 57 -11.40 3.66 -1.65
C LYS A 57 -11.54 2.74 -2.87
N GLY A 58 -10.84 3.04 -3.96
CA GLY A 58 -10.81 2.19 -5.15
C GLY A 58 -10.25 0.79 -4.86
N ILE A 59 -9.11 0.73 -4.15
CA ILE A 59 -8.48 -0.54 -3.74
C ILE A 59 -9.40 -1.32 -2.79
N GLY A 60 -9.97 -0.65 -1.78
CA GLY A 60 -10.85 -1.28 -0.80
C GLY A 60 -12.06 -1.96 -1.43
N LYS A 61 -12.71 -1.30 -2.40
CA LYS A 61 -13.79 -1.91 -3.20
C LYS A 61 -13.33 -3.16 -3.95
N GLY A 62 -12.10 -3.16 -4.45
CA GLY A 62 -11.48 -4.32 -5.10
C GLY A 62 -11.21 -5.50 -4.14
N PHE A 63 -11.07 -5.25 -2.84
CA PHE A 63 -10.89 -6.30 -1.83
C PHE A 63 -12.19 -6.99 -1.45
N LEU A 64 -13.32 -6.28 -1.42
CA LEU A 64 -14.59 -6.78 -0.89
C LEU A 64 -15.01 -8.16 -1.44
N PRO A 65 -14.97 -8.43 -2.76
CA PRO A 65 -15.40 -9.73 -3.29
C PRO A 65 -14.50 -10.91 -2.90
N ARG A 66 -13.27 -10.63 -2.44
CA ARG A 66 -12.25 -11.64 -2.09
C ARG A 66 -12.19 -11.92 -0.59
N LEU A 67 -12.79 -11.05 0.22
CA LEU A 67 -12.83 -11.19 1.67
C LEU A 67 -13.89 -12.22 2.06
N ASN A 68 -13.47 -13.31 2.71
CA ASN A 68 -14.35 -14.42 3.07
C ASN A 68 -14.70 -14.40 4.57
N TRP A 69 -15.90 -13.92 4.90
CA TRP A 69 -16.40 -13.88 6.28
C TRP A 69 -16.81 -15.25 6.83
N LEU A 70 -17.15 -16.22 5.98
CA LEU A 70 -17.68 -17.53 6.38
C LEU A 70 -16.68 -18.37 7.19
N LYS A 71 -15.39 -18.03 7.12
CA LYS A 71 -14.32 -18.70 7.87
C LYS A 71 -14.08 -18.10 9.26
N GLY A 72 -14.92 -17.15 9.68
CA GLY A 72 -14.79 -16.43 10.94
C GLY A 72 -13.87 -15.22 10.85
N GLU A 73 -13.97 -14.35 11.85
CA GLU A 73 -13.35 -13.03 11.84
C GLU A 73 -11.80 -13.07 11.85
N GLU A 74 -11.18 -14.02 12.57
CA GLU A 74 -9.70 -14.15 12.55
C GLU A 74 -9.18 -14.53 11.15
N ALA A 75 -9.84 -15.49 10.48
CA ALA A 75 -9.46 -15.89 9.13
C ALA A 75 -9.73 -14.76 8.12
N TRP A 76 -10.83 -14.03 8.30
CA TRP A 76 -11.14 -12.83 7.52
C TRP A 76 -10.08 -11.74 7.71
N LEU A 77 -9.64 -11.48 8.94
CA LEU A 77 -8.62 -10.49 9.25
C LEU A 77 -7.29 -10.83 8.59
N MET A 78 -6.88 -12.10 8.67
CA MET A 78 -5.68 -12.57 7.95
C MET A 78 -5.84 -12.42 6.44
N ASN A 79 -7.03 -12.66 5.87
CA ASN A 79 -7.28 -12.43 4.45
C ASN A 79 -7.19 -10.95 4.07
N LEU A 80 -7.75 -10.06 4.89
CA LEU A 80 -7.62 -8.61 4.73
C LEU A 80 -6.15 -8.17 4.79
N ALA A 81 -5.39 -8.63 5.79
CA ALA A 81 -3.97 -8.34 5.91
C ALA A 81 -3.16 -8.87 4.71
N ASN A 82 -3.51 -10.04 4.17
CA ASN A 82 -2.91 -10.57 2.94
C ASN A 82 -3.23 -9.71 1.72
N ASN A 83 -4.46 -9.18 1.60
CA ASN A 83 -4.80 -8.26 0.51
C ASN A 83 -3.99 -6.96 0.61
N TYR A 84 -3.81 -6.40 1.81
CA TYR A 84 -2.86 -5.32 2.05
C TYR A 84 -1.45 -5.73 1.61
N ALA A 85 -0.87 -6.81 2.12
CA ALA A 85 0.47 -7.22 1.75
C ALA A 85 0.64 -7.39 0.23
N GLY A 86 -0.30 -8.09 -0.42
CA GLY A 86 -0.32 -8.32 -1.86
C GLY A 86 -0.36 -7.03 -2.68
N GLN A 87 -1.13 -6.03 -2.23
CA GLN A 87 -1.21 -4.75 -2.93
C GLN A 87 0.13 -4.01 -2.95
N TRP A 88 0.88 -3.99 -1.84
CA TRP A 88 2.19 -3.34 -1.81
C TRP A 88 3.28 -4.20 -2.44
N ILE A 89 3.16 -5.52 -2.44
CA ILE A 89 4.01 -6.42 -3.25
C ILE A 89 3.84 -6.11 -4.74
N ASN A 90 2.59 -5.90 -5.20
CA ASN A 90 2.34 -5.45 -6.58
C ASN A 90 2.95 -4.08 -6.87
N TYR A 91 3.22 -3.27 -5.85
CA TYR A 91 3.94 -1.99 -5.95
C TYR A 91 5.45 -2.10 -5.66
N GLY A 92 6.00 -3.31 -5.66
CA GLY A 92 7.45 -3.54 -5.55
C GLY A 92 8.01 -3.58 -4.14
N ALA A 93 7.15 -3.58 -3.10
CA ALA A 93 7.59 -3.79 -1.73
C ALA A 93 7.83 -5.26 -1.41
N ILE A 94 8.63 -5.52 -0.38
CA ILE A 94 8.73 -6.84 0.27
C ILE A 94 7.97 -6.75 1.58
N VAL A 95 6.84 -7.46 1.66
CA VAL A 95 5.92 -7.38 2.79
C VAL A 95 5.73 -8.74 3.44
N LYS A 96 5.80 -8.78 4.76
CA LYS A 96 5.51 -9.94 5.61
C LYS A 96 4.37 -9.62 6.57
N LEU A 97 3.69 -10.67 7.00
CA LEU A 97 2.65 -10.61 8.02
C LEU A 97 3.12 -11.34 9.27
N GLU A 98 2.88 -10.73 10.42
CA GLU A 98 3.16 -11.31 11.73
C GLU A 98 1.86 -11.21 12.55
N LYS A 99 1.40 -12.33 13.14
CA LYS A 99 0.25 -12.28 14.04
C LYS A 99 0.61 -11.49 15.30
N GLY A 100 -0.33 -10.71 15.80
CA GLY A 100 -0.19 -10.02 17.09
C GLY A 100 -0.32 -10.96 18.28
N GLY A 101 -0.24 -10.38 19.48
CA GLY A 101 -0.51 -11.13 20.72
C GLY A 101 -1.99 -11.47 20.90
N ASN A 102 -2.86 -10.72 20.21
CA ASN A 102 -4.31 -10.86 20.25
C ASN A 102 -4.85 -11.49 18.95
N PRO A 103 -5.96 -12.26 19.00
CA PRO A 103 -6.55 -12.88 17.80
C PRO A 103 -6.99 -11.89 16.72
N PHE A 104 -7.29 -10.64 17.09
CA PHE A 104 -7.75 -9.58 16.19
C PHE A 104 -6.70 -8.50 15.95
N GLU A 105 -5.43 -8.91 15.93
CA GLU A 105 -4.28 -8.04 15.71
C GLU A 105 -3.32 -8.69 14.72
N VAL A 106 -2.93 -7.94 13.69
CA VAL A 106 -1.93 -8.37 12.70
C VAL A 106 -0.97 -7.22 12.44
N PHE A 107 0.32 -7.53 12.46
CA PHE A 107 1.37 -6.63 12.01
C PHE A 107 1.67 -6.88 10.54
N ILE A 108 1.67 -5.81 9.76
CA ILE A 108 2.08 -5.82 8.37
C ILE A 108 3.44 -5.12 8.33
N LYS A 109 4.45 -5.80 7.78
CA LYS A 109 5.86 -5.38 7.85
C LYS A 109 6.47 -5.29 6.47
N TRP A 110 6.82 -4.10 6.06
CA TRP A 110 7.56 -3.85 4.82
C TRP A 110 9.05 -3.87 5.17
N GLU A 111 9.72 -4.96 4.79
CA GLU A 111 11.17 -5.08 4.91
C GLU A 111 11.90 -4.25 3.85
N ARG A 112 11.21 -3.98 2.72
CA ARG A 112 11.67 -3.09 1.67
C ARG A 112 10.48 -2.34 1.09
N CYS A 113 10.63 -1.04 0.87
CA CYS A 113 9.68 -0.20 0.14
C CYS A 113 10.44 0.66 -0.89
N PRO A 114 10.10 0.61 -2.19
CA PRO A 114 10.78 1.42 -3.20
C PRO A 114 10.25 2.86 -3.30
N TRP A 115 9.08 3.14 -2.72
CA TRP A 115 8.40 4.44 -2.78
C TRP A 115 9.22 5.64 -2.29
N PRO A 116 10.02 5.55 -1.20
CA PRO A 116 10.89 6.64 -0.78
C PRO A 116 11.93 7.02 -1.85
N THR A 117 12.38 6.05 -2.66
CA THR A 117 13.30 6.32 -3.78
C THR A 117 12.59 7.13 -4.87
N PHE A 118 11.37 6.75 -5.24
CA PHE A 118 10.59 7.50 -6.22
C PHE A 118 10.23 8.90 -5.70
N ALA A 119 9.84 9.04 -4.43
CA ALA A 119 9.62 10.35 -3.80
C ALA A 119 10.85 11.26 -3.97
N LYS A 120 12.05 10.72 -3.71
CA LYS A 120 13.32 11.44 -3.85
C LYS A 120 13.61 11.83 -5.31
N GLU A 121 13.37 10.94 -6.28
CA GLU A 121 13.54 11.24 -7.72
C GLU A 121 12.75 12.48 -8.16
N TYR A 122 11.58 12.72 -7.56
CA TYR A 122 10.68 13.83 -7.88
C TYR A 122 10.71 14.99 -6.86
N GLY A 123 11.69 15.01 -5.95
CA GLY A 123 11.84 16.09 -4.98
C GLY A 123 10.72 16.18 -3.93
N VAL A 124 9.99 15.08 -3.70
CA VAL A 124 8.90 15.02 -2.73
C VAL A 124 9.44 14.78 -1.32
N LYS A 125 8.85 15.45 -0.33
CA LYS A 125 9.24 15.30 1.08
C LYS A 125 8.88 13.89 1.57
N MET A 126 9.78 13.27 2.34
CA MET A 126 9.55 11.93 2.91
C MET A 126 8.31 11.86 3.80
N GLU A 127 7.97 12.93 4.51
CA GLU A 127 6.74 13.00 5.31
C GLU A 127 5.48 12.83 4.46
N GLU A 128 5.49 13.38 3.24
CA GLU A 128 4.37 13.23 2.32
C GLU A 128 4.19 11.77 1.90
N ASP A 129 5.28 11.02 1.67
CA ASP A 129 5.23 9.59 1.35
C ASP A 129 4.55 8.77 2.46
N VAL A 130 4.88 9.05 3.73
CA VAL A 130 4.28 8.36 4.87
C VAL A 130 2.80 8.68 4.99
N LEU A 131 2.45 9.97 4.99
CA LEU A 131 1.06 10.42 5.15
C LEU A 131 0.18 9.95 3.99
N PHE A 132 0.74 9.92 2.78
CA PHE A 132 0.09 9.37 1.60
C PHE A 132 -0.23 7.88 1.78
N CYS A 133 0.77 7.08 2.16
CA CYS A 133 0.60 5.64 2.40
C CYS A 133 -0.44 5.38 3.50
N ASP A 134 -0.36 6.13 4.60
CA ASP A 134 -1.27 6.01 5.74
C ASP A 134 -2.71 6.34 5.33
N ARG A 135 -2.90 7.38 4.52
CA ARG A 135 -4.22 7.75 4.02
C ARG A 135 -4.81 6.68 3.10
N ILE A 136 -4.02 6.05 2.22
CA ILE A 136 -4.48 4.90 1.42
C ILE A 136 -4.96 3.78 2.35
N LEU A 137 -4.10 3.38 3.31
CA LEU A 137 -4.37 2.27 4.21
C LEU A 137 -5.67 2.48 4.99
N GLN A 138 -5.86 3.68 5.53
CA GLN A 138 -7.04 4.07 6.28
C GLN A 138 -8.29 4.12 5.40
N SER A 139 -8.21 4.70 4.19
CA SER A 139 -9.35 4.79 3.28
C SER A 139 -9.79 3.44 2.70
N ILE A 140 -8.90 2.44 2.64
CA ILE A 140 -9.30 1.05 2.36
C ILE A 140 -10.22 0.53 3.48
N LEU A 141 -9.87 0.78 4.75
CA LEU A 141 -10.65 0.28 5.90
C LEU A 141 -12.02 0.95 6.01
N GLU A 142 -12.19 2.20 5.56
CA GLU A 142 -13.48 2.91 5.62
C GLU A 142 -14.60 2.05 4.99
N ASP A 143 -14.42 1.61 3.74
CA ASP A 143 -15.43 0.80 3.02
C ASP A 143 -15.52 -0.64 3.58
N VAL A 144 -14.39 -1.23 3.99
CA VAL A 144 -14.35 -2.60 4.55
C VAL A 144 -15.12 -2.68 5.87
N ASN A 145 -14.91 -1.72 6.77
CA ASN A 145 -15.59 -1.65 8.06
C ASN A 145 -17.11 -1.53 7.88
N VAL A 146 -17.54 -0.64 6.97
CA VAL A 146 -18.96 -0.45 6.66
C VAL A 146 -19.57 -1.72 6.07
N PHE A 147 -18.91 -2.34 5.08
CA PHE A 147 -19.46 -3.49 4.36
C PHE A 147 -19.62 -4.73 5.25
N PHE A 148 -18.62 -5.04 6.09
CA PHE A 148 -18.65 -6.20 6.98
C PHE A 148 -19.26 -5.90 8.36
N ASN A 149 -19.66 -4.65 8.62
CA ASN A 149 -20.14 -4.18 9.92
C ASN A 149 -19.15 -4.52 11.06
N VAL A 150 -17.88 -4.15 10.85
CA VAL A 150 -16.76 -4.36 11.78
C VAL A 150 -16.07 -3.03 12.09
N ASN A 151 -15.22 -3.02 13.11
CA ASN A 151 -14.50 -1.82 13.52
C ASN A 151 -13.00 -2.12 13.67
N TYR A 152 -12.27 -1.98 12.57
CA TYR A 152 -10.82 -2.11 12.54
C TYR A 152 -10.14 -0.77 12.30
N LYS A 153 -8.95 -0.61 12.87
CA LYS A 153 -8.02 0.50 12.60
C LYS A 153 -6.70 -0.04 12.10
N ILE A 154 -6.02 0.77 11.31
CA ILE A 154 -4.64 0.55 10.90
C ILE A 154 -3.81 1.76 11.28
N GLU A 155 -2.69 1.51 11.96
CA GLU A 155 -1.80 2.56 12.45
C GLU A 155 -0.35 2.31 12.04
N THR A 156 0.38 3.41 11.86
CA THR A 156 1.80 3.41 11.54
C THR A 156 2.64 3.45 12.80
N LEU A 157 3.37 2.37 13.04
CA LEU A 157 4.30 2.28 14.18
C LEU A 157 5.72 2.68 13.79
N LYS A 158 6.16 2.27 12.60
CA LYS A 158 7.46 2.61 12.03
C LYS A 158 7.35 2.89 10.54
N ALA A 159 8.22 3.72 9.98
CA ALA A 159 8.26 4.00 8.55
C ALA A 159 9.68 4.21 8.02
N ILE A 160 10.00 3.56 6.90
CA ILE A 160 11.28 3.76 6.18
C ILE A 160 11.54 5.24 5.86
N PRO A 161 10.57 6.03 5.35
CA PRO A 161 10.79 7.46 5.11
C PRO A 161 11.15 8.29 6.36
N ARG A 162 10.83 7.79 7.57
CA ARG A 162 11.22 8.40 8.86
C ARG A 162 12.60 7.97 9.34
N GLY A 163 13.31 7.13 8.58
CA GLY A 163 14.64 6.62 8.93
C GLY A 163 14.63 5.37 9.82
N GLU A 164 13.50 4.69 9.98
CA GLU A 164 13.34 3.58 10.94
C GLU A 164 13.67 2.18 10.37
N GLY A 165 14.18 2.12 9.14
CA GLY A 165 14.66 0.89 8.49
C GLY A 165 13.58 -0.09 8.03
N ILE A 166 12.37 -0.01 8.57
CA ILE A 166 11.20 -0.81 8.17
C ILE A 166 9.93 0.05 8.19
N CYS A 167 8.92 -0.31 7.38
CA CYS A 167 7.56 0.17 7.65
C CYS A 167 6.83 -0.91 8.45
N LEU A 168 6.31 -0.55 9.61
CA LEU A 168 5.50 -1.43 10.45
C LEU A 168 4.13 -0.80 10.61
N ARG A 169 3.09 -1.56 10.23
CA ARG A 169 1.69 -1.18 10.41
C ARG A 169 1.04 -2.19 11.33
N LYS A 170 0.18 -1.72 12.23
CA LYS A 170 -0.64 -2.58 13.08
C LYS A 170 -2.09 -2.43 12.64
N LEU A 171 -2.70 -3.54 12.22
CA LEU A 171 -4.11 -3.67 11.89
C LEU A 171 -4.81 -4.38 13.05
N TYR A 172 -5.79 -3.74 13.67
CA TYR A 172 -6.39 -4.24 14.91
C TYR A 172 -7.86 -3.83 15.06
N LYS A 173 -8.62 -4.65 15.81
CA LYS A 173 -10.00 -4.35 16.18
C LYS A 173 -10.06 -3.31 17.31
N VAL A 174 -11.04 -2.41 17.23
CA VAL A 174 -11.30 -1.34 18.21
C VAL A 174 -12.43 -1.74 19.17
#